data_AF-A0AA50E129-F1
#
_entry.id   AF-A0AA50E129-F1
#
_cell.length_a   1.000
_cell.length_b   1.000
_cell.length_c   1.000
_cell.angle_alpha   90.00
_cell.angle_beta   90.00
_cell.angle_gamma   90.00
#
_symmetry.space_group_name_H-M   'P 1'
#
loop_
_entity.id
_entity.type
_entity.pdbx_description
1 polymer ?
#
loop_
_entity_poly.entity_id
_entity_poly.type
_entity_poly.pdbx_seq_one_letter_code
_entity_poly.pdbx_strand_id
1 'polypeptide(L)'
;MTKTREAKKTVQCVDTYSELYKDIFPEVRSYESFKYIIVGILSDIKRKSLPAIASSLGLKNEQGLLHFMTDSPWELKELEKRKLNIILEVLEGREIIVIIDETGDPKKGKTTDYVKRQYIGNLGKIESGIVSVNAYGYCDGVTFPLESKVFKPKERLKEGDKYKTKPELAVEIIKELEESGFKIKRVVSDSLYGESHSNFISAVEELKIEYAVGIRSNHGVWLPKEAKVRANKWRRFEHIRWDGKQEDRYIREIVYGKKAQ
;
A
#
# COMPACT_ATOMS: atom_id res chain seq x y z
N MET A 1 -14.82 18.23 -37.78
CA MET A 1 -14.47 17.86 -36.40
C MET A 1 -13.76 19.05 -35.76
N THR A 2 -14.33 19.61 -34.70
CA THR A 2 -13.74 20.75 -33.97
C THR A 2 -12.41 20.29 -33.35
N LYS A 3 -11.33 21.04 -33.57
CA LYS A 3 -10.01 20.68 -33.05
C LYS A 3 -10.07 20.64 -31.52
N THR A 4 -9.83 19.47 -30.93
CA THR A 4 -9.80 19.28 -29.49
C THR A 4 -8.77 20.23 -28.89
N ARG A 5 -9.18 21.05 -27.92
CA ARG A 5 -8.26 21.98 -27.23
C ARG A 5 -7.14 21.20 -26.55
N GLU A 6 -5.94 21.77 -26.47
CA GLU A 6 -4.87 21.16 -25.68
C GLU A 6 -5.11 21.37 -24.18
N ALA A 7 -4.62 20.41 -23.38
CA ALA A 7 -4.62 20.53 -21.92
C ALA A 7 -3.63 21.62 -21.49
N LYS A 8 -4.02 22.44 -20.52
CA LYS A 8 -3.14 23.42 -19.88
C LYS A 8 -1.93 22.72 -19.27
N LYS A 9 -0.76 23.32 -19.44
CA LYS A 9 0.50 22.89 -18.83
C LYS A 9 0.49 23.21 -17.33
N THR A 10 1.21 22.41 -16.56
CA THR A 10 1.42 22.60 -15.12
C THR A 10 2.92 22.66 -14.80
N VAL A 11 3.43 21.76 -13.98
CA VAL A 11 4.86 21.56 -13.72
C VAL A 11 5.36 20.47 -14.66
N GLN A 12 6.54 20.66 -15.27
CA GLN A 12 7.06 19.76 -16.32
C GLN A 12 7.12 18.29 -15.88
N CYS A 13 7.54 17.98 -14.66
CA CYS A 13 7.59 16.59 -14.18
C CYS A 13 6.20 15.95 -14.10
N VAL A 14 5.19 16.70 -13.66
CA VAL A 14 3.80 16.23 -13.63
C VAL A 14 3.24 16.09 -15.03
N ASP A 15 3.46 17.07 -15.90
CA ASP A 15 3.02 17.00 -17.29
C ASP A 15 3.63 15.79 -18.03
N THR A 16 4.92 15.51 -17.80
CA THR A 16 5.63 14.37 -18.40
C THR A 16 5.08 13.04 -17.88
N TYR A 17 4.93 12.90 -16.56
CA TYR A 17 4.38 11.70 -15.94
C TYR A 17 2.93 11.46 -16.35
N SER A 18 2.11 12.50 -16.36
CA SER A 18 0.70 12.40 -16.70
C SER A 18 0.46 12.01 -18.16
N GLU A 19 1.39 12.30 -19.07
CA GLU A 19 1.26 11.89 -20.47
C GLU A 19 1.15 10.37 -20.63
N LEU A 20 1.74 9.60 -19.71
CA LEU A 20 1.64 8.14 -19.64
C LEU A 20 0.21 7.63 -19.35
N TYR A 21 -0.73 8.52 -19.00
CA TYR A 21 -2.12 8.20 -18.64
C TYR A 21 -3.15 8.89 -19.53
N LYS A 22 -2.71 9.70 -20.50
CA LYS A 22 -3.59 10.63 -21.22
C LYS A 22 -4.76 9.95 -21.95
N ASP A 23 -4.52 8.80 -22.54
CA ASP A 23 -5.49 8.01 -23.30
C ASP A 23 -6.61 7.41 -22.43
N ILE A 24 -6.44 7.36 -21.11
CA ILE A 24 -7.48 6.92 -20.17
C ILE A 24 -8.58 7.99 -20.03
N PHE A 25 -8.25 9.25 -20.30
CA PHE A 25 -9.18 10.36 -20.11
C PHE A 25 -9.78 10.79 -21.45
N PRO A 26 -11.07 10.49 -21.71
CA PRO A 26 -11.70 10.86 -22.99
C PRO A 26 -11.87 12.38 -23.14
N GLU A 27 -11.90 13.11 -22.01
CA GLU A 27 -12.08 14.55 -21.99
C GLU A 27 -10.80 15.28 -21.54
N VAL A 28 -10.46 16.35 -22.26
CA VAL A 28 -9.32 17.22 -21.92
C VAL A 28 -9.46 17.81 -20.50
N ARG A 29 -10.69 18.10 -20.07
CA ARG A 29 -10.95 18.63 -18.71
C ARG A 29 -10.62 17.60 -17.63
N SER A 30 -10.96 16.34 -17.85
CA SER A 30 -10.66 15.23 -16.94
C SER A 30 -9.15 15.02 -16.84
N TYR A 31 -8.44 15.05 -17.97
CA TYR A 31 -6.98 14.97 -18.00
C TYR A 31 -6.32 16.16 -17.27
N GLU A 32 -6.82 17.38 -17.46
CA GLU A 32 -6.34 18.54 -16.70
C GLU A 32 -6.57 18.38 -15.19
N SER A 33 -7.75 17.93 -14.78
CA SER A 33 -8.05 17.69 -13.36
C SER A 33 -7.13 16.62 -12.75
N PHE A 34 -6.83 15.53 -13.47
CA PHE A 34 -5.85 14.53 -13.05
C PHE A 34 -4.48 15.17 -12.75
N LYS A 35 -3.99 16.00 -13.68
CA LYS A 35 -2.73 16.73 -13.51
C LYS A 35 -2.78 17.68 -12.31
N TYR A 36 -3.85 18.45 -12.17
CA TYR A 36 -4.03 19.39 -11.06
C TYR A 36 -4.07 18.70 -9.70
N ILE A 37 -4.70 17.53 -9.60
CA ILE A 37 -4.69 16.74 -8.37
C ILE A 37 -3.26 16.30 -8.03
N ILE A 38 -2.47 15.82 -8.99
CA ILE A 38 -1.07 15.44 -8.75
C ILE A 38 -0.26 16.64 -8.25
N VAL A 39 -0.36 17.79 -8.91
CA VAL A 39 0.33 19.02 -8.44
C VAL A 39 -0.12 19.39 -7.03
N GLY A 40 -1.42 19.34 -6.76
CA GLY A 40 -1.99 19.63 -5.44
C GLY A 40 -1.50 18.69 -4.35
N ILE A 41 -1.38 17.40 -4.64
CA ILE A 41 -0.85 16.39 -3.71
C ILE A 41 0.63 16.62 -3.43
N LEU A 42 1.42 16.89 -4.48
CA LEU A 42 2.88 17.08 -4.39
C LEU A 42 3.32 18.45 -3.84
N SER A 43 2.42 19.44 -3.81
CA SER A 43 2.76 20.77 -3.29
C SER A 43 2.99 20.79 -1.76
N ASP A 44 3.38 21.93 -1.23
CA ASP A 44 3.60 22.17 0.21
C ASP A 44 2.31 22.56 0.95
N ILE A 45 1.15 22.61 0.28
CA ILE A 45 -0.09 23.04 0.93
C ILE A 45 -0.47 22.09 2.07
N LYS A 46 -0.80 22.68 3.22
CA LYS A 46 -1.07 21.95 4.47
C LYS A 46 -2.28 21.02 4.40
N ARG A 47 -3.34 21.42 3.68
CA ARG A 47 -4.57 20.62 3.51
C ARG A 47 -4.72 20.25 2.05
N LYS A 48 -4.80 18.96 1.76
CA LYS A 48 -4.98 18.39 0.41
C LYS A 48 -6.45 18.21 0.02
N SER A 49 -7.32 19.12 0.45
CA SER A 49 -8.74 19.07 0.04
C SER A 49 -8.91 19.66 -1.36
N LEU A 50 -9.96 19.26 -2.09
CA LEU A 50 -10.23 19.78 -3.44
C LEU A 50 -10.32 21.33 -3.49
N PRO A 51 -10.99 22.03 -2.55
CA PRO A 51 -10.97 23.49 -2.49
C PRO A 51 -9.58 24.09 -2.26
N ALA A 52 -8.76 23.47 -1.41
CA ALA A 52 -7.42 23.96 -1.12
C ALA A 52 -6.49 23.76 -2.34
N ILE A 53 -6.58 22.61 -3.01
CA ILE A 53 -5.86 22.33 -4.25
C ILE A 53 -6.28 23.34 -5.32
N ALA A 54 -7.58 23.50 -5.55
CA ALA A 54 -8.12 24.44 -6.54
C ALA A 54 -7.64 25.88 -6.28
N SER A 55 -7.74 26.35 -5.04
CA SER A 55 -7.27 27.67 -4.64
C SER A 55 -5.76 27.84 -4.86
N SER A 56 -4.95 26.85 -4.49
CA SER A 56 -3.49 26.90 -4.67
C SER A 56 -3.05 26.97 -6.13
N LEU A 57 -3.87 26.43 -7.04
CA LEU A 57 -3.61 26.41 -8.49
C LEU A 57 -4.25 27.59 -9.23
N GLY A 58 -4.89 28.53 -8.52
CA GLY A 58 -5.60 29.67 -9.13
C GLY A 58 -6.84 29.26 -9.94
N LEU A 59 -7.42 28.09 -9.66
CA LEU A 59 -8.69 27.68 -10.27
C LEU A 59 -9.84 28.49 -9.64
N LYS A 60 -10.88 28.77 -10.45
CA LYS A 60 -12.06 29.54 -10.01
C LYS A 60 -12.78 28.87 -8.82
N ASN A 61 -12.87 27.54 -8.84
CA ASN A 61 -13.46 26.71 -7.78
C ASN A 61 -13.01 25.25 -7.94
N GLU A 62 -13.41 24.41 -6.98
CA GLU A 62 -13.11 22.98 -6.91
C GLU A 62 -13.99 22.08 -7.79
N GLN A 63 -15.03 22.62 -8.43
CA GLN A 63 -16.08 21.81 -9.05
C GLN A 63 -15.54 20.89 -10.16
N GLY A 64 -14.55 21.35 -10.93
CA GLY A 64 -13.89 20.52 -11.94
C GLY A 64 -13.06 19.37 -11.34
N LEU A 65 -12.51 19.56 -10.14
CA LEU A 65 -11.80 18.51 -9.42
C LEU A 65 -12.78 17.55 -8.74
N LEU A 66 -13.91 18.06 -8.24
CA LEU A 66 -14.97 17.23 -7.68
C LEU A 66 -15.56 16.31 -8.74
N HIS A 67 -15.98 16.88 -9.88
CA HIS A 67 -16.49 16.12 -11.03
C HIS A 67 -15.49 15.06 -11.51
N PHE A 68 -14.19 15.37 -11.48
CA PHE A 68 -13.14 14.40 -11.80
C PHE A 68 -13.17 13.18 -10.85
N MET A 69 -13.40 13.39 -9.55
CA MET A 69 -13.42 12.32 -8.55
C MET A 69 -14.73 11.53 -8.51
N THR A 70 -15.82 12.05 -9.10
CA THR A 70 -17.17 11.49 -8.97
C THR A 70 -17.77 10.99 -10.27
N ASP A 71 -17.89 11.87 -11.27
CA ASP A 71 -18.75 11.66 -12.45
C ASP A 71 -17.97 11.56 -13.77
N SER A 72 -16.69 11.91 -13.75
CA SER A 72 -15.83 11.86 -14.93
C SER A 72 -15.69 10.41 -15.44
N PRO A 73 -15.79 10.19 -16.76
CA PRO A 73 -15.88 8.84 -17.34
C PRO A 73 -14.49 8.20 -17.49
N TRP A 74 -13.82 7.95 -16.36
CA TRP A 74 -12.61 7.13 -16.27
C TRP A 74 -12.78 6.06 -15.19
N GLU A 75 -12.11 4.92 -15.39
CA GLU A 75 -12.23 3.77 -14.49
C GLU A 75 -10.96 3.63 -13.62
N LEU A 76 -11.14 3.49 -12.31
CA LEU A 76 -10.02 3.31 -11.37
C LEU A 76 -9.14 2.12 -11.74
N LYS A 77 -9.75 1.01 -12.14
CA LYS A 77 -9.04 -0.21 -12.54
C LYS A 77 -8.11 0.00 -13.73
N GLU A 78 -8.48 0.87 -14.67
CA GLU A 78 -7.62 1.16 -15.83
C GLU A 78 -6.40 1.99 -15.41
N LEU A 79 -6.60 2.96 -14.50
CA LEU A 79 -5.52 3.77 -13.94
C LEU A 79 -4.56 2.92 -13.09
N GLU A 80 -5.09 2.04 -12.24
CA GLU A 80 -4.30 1.09 -11.45
C GLU A 80 -3.50 0.14 -12.34
N LYS A 81 -4.14 -0.45 -13.35
CA LYS A 81 -3.48 -1.32 -14.33
C LYS A 81 -2.37 -0.58 -15.08
N ARG A 82 -2.62 0.65 -15.54
CA ARG A 82 -1.60 1.48 -16.22
C ARG A 82 -0.40 1.75 -15.31
N LYS A 83 -0.65 2.11 -14.04
CA LYS A 83 0.40 2.31 -13.05
C LYS A 83 1.25 1.04 -12.86
N LEU A 84 0.62 -0.12 -12.69
CA LEU A 84 1.33 -1.38 -12.53
C LEU A 84 2.16 -1.74 -13.77
N ASN A 85 1.63 -1.52 -14.97
CA ASN A 85 2.36 -1.76 -16.23
C ASN A 85 3.60 -0.86 -16.35
N ILE A 86 3.49 0.43 -16.03
CA ILE A 86 4.63 1.36 -16.03
C ILE A 86 5.71 0.87 -15.06
N ILE A 87 5.32 0.39 -13.87
CA ILE A 87 6.25 -0.15 -12.89
C ILE A 87 6.93 -1.41 -13.45
N LEU A 88 6.19 -2.33 -14.09
CA LEU A 88 6.75 -3.53 -14.71
C LEU A 88 7.76 -3.22 -15.82
N GLU A 89 7.45 -2.23 -16.66
CA GLU A 89 8.38 -1.75 -17.69
C GLU A 89 9.67 -1.24 -17.07
N VAL A 90 9.60 -0.44 -16.01
CA VAL A 90 10.78 0.06 -15.28
C VAL A 90 11.54 -1.09 -14.61
N LEU A 91 10.86 -2.10 -14.08
CA LEU A 91 11.50 -3.23 -13.42
C LEU A 91 12.26 -4.13 -14.41
N GLU A 92 11.91 -4.15 -15.70
CA GLU A 92 12.57 -4.96 -16.72
C GLU A 92 12.71 -6.45 -16.32
N GLY A 93 11.68 -6.97 -15.64
CA GLY A 93 11.64 -8.37 -15.18
C GLY A 93 12.53 -8.69 -13.98
N ARG A 94 13.08 -7.68 -13.29
CA ARG A 94 13.72 -7.83 -11.97
C ARG A 94 12.71 -8.31 -10.93
N GLU A 95 13.20 -9.08 -9.98
CA GLU A 95 12.39 -9.53 -8.84
C GLU A 95 12.26 -8.41 -7.79
N ILE A 96 11.15 -8.42 -7.06
CA ILE A 96 10.86 -7.43 -6.03
C ILE A 96 10.62 -8.08 -4.67
N ILE A 97 10.84 -7.31 -3.62
CA ILE A 97 10.31 -7.62 -2.29
C ILE A 97 8.96 -6.92 -2.17
N VAL A 98 7.91 -7.65 -1.80
CA VAL A 98 6.58 -7.08 -1.51
C VAL A 98 6.44 -6.87 -0.02
N ILE A 99 6.18 -5.63 0.38
CA ILE A 99 5.94 -5.20 1.74
C ILE A 99 4.42 -5.07 1.92
N ILE A 100 3.85 -5.86 2.82
CA ILE A 100 2.43 -5.76 3.18
C ILE A 100 2.31 -5.02 4.50
N ASP A 101 1.52 -3.95 4.53
CA ASP A 101 1.22 -3.20 5.73
C ASP A 101 -0.18 -2.57 5.71
N GLU A 102 -0.71 -2.27 6.88
CA GLU A 102 -2.01 -1.65 7.06
C GLU A 102 -1.88 -0.15 7.33
N THR A 103 -2.72 0.65 6.69
CA THR A 103 -2.80 2.08 6.99
C THR A 103 -4.22 2.44 7.34
N GLY A 104 -4.38 3.18 8.43
CA GLY A 104 -5.67 3.68 8.86
C GLY A 104 -5.80 5.18 8.66
N ASP A 105 -6.96 5.61 8.18
CA ASP A 105 -7.35 7.01 8.06
C ASP A 105 -8.44 7.34 9.09
N PRO A 106 -8.12 8.15 10.12
CA PRO A 106 -9.08 8.49 11.17
C PRO A 106 -10.25 9.30 10.62
N LYS A 107 -11.47 8.90 10.97
CA LYS A 107 -12.71 9.56 10.55
C LYS A 107 -13.58 9.89 11.75
N LYS A 108 -14.19 11.08 11.69
CA LYS A 108 -15.25 11.49 12.62
C LYS A 108 -16.61 11.23 11.98
N GLY A 109 -17.53 10.67 12.78
CA GLY A 109 -18.90 10.36 12.32
C GLY A 109 -19.05 8.93 11.79
N LYS A 110 -20.24 8.64 11.23
CA LYS A 110 -20.67 7.30 10.78
C LYS A 110 -21.09 7.26 9.31
N THR A 111 -20.96 8.38 8.59
CA THR A 111 -21.44 8.53 7.20
C THR A 111 -20.45 8.01 6.19
N THR A 112 -19.16 7.99 6.51
CA THR A 112 -18.14 7.42 5.62
C THR A 112 -18.29 5.91 5.55
N ASP A 113 -18.17 5.38 4.34
CA ASP A 113 -18.24 3.94 4.11
C ASP A 113 -17.15 3.20 4.87
N TYR A 114 -17.51 2.02 5.37
CA TYR A 114 -16.60 1.10 6.08
C TYR A 114 -15.92 1.68 7.34
N VAL A 115 -16.28 2.90 7.76
CA VAL A 115 -15.77 3.47 9.02
C VAL A 115 -16.21 2.62 10.20
N LYS A 116 -15.24 2.26 11.05
CA LYS A 116 -15.48 1.54 12.30
C LYS A 116 -14.48 1.97 13.36
N ARG A 117 -14.88 1.84 14.63
CA ARG A 117 -13.95 1.90 15.76
C ARG A 117 -13.09 0.64 15.78
N GLN A 118 -11.81 0.79 15.43
CA GLN A 118 -10.85 -0.30 15.31
C GLN A 118 -9.43 0.19 15.63
N TYR A 119 -8.48 -0.72 15.79
CA TYR A 119 -7.08 -0.34 15.97
C TYR A 119 -6.58 0.34 14.68
N ILE A 120 -6.07 1.55 14.82
CA ILE A 120 -5.49 2.33 13.71
C ILE A 120 -3.97 2.37 13.95
N GLY A 121 -3.22 1.60 13.15
CA GLY A 121 -1.80 1.34 13.37
C GLY A 121 -0.94 2.60 13.47
N ASN A 122 -1.11 3.54 12.54
CA ASN A 122 -0.38 4.81 12.54
C ASN A 122 -0.67 5.72 13.74
N LEU A 123 -1.81 5.56 14.43
CA LEU A 123 -2.12 6.28 15.67
C LEU A 123 -1.76 5.50 16.94
N GLY A 124 -1.44 4.20 16.82
CA GLY A 124 -1.15 3.33 17.96
C GLY A 124 -2.33 3.11 18.91
N LYS A 125 -3.57 3.41 18.50
CA LYS A 125 -4.75 3.35 19.37
C LYS A 125 -6.00 2.89 18.64
N ILE A 126 -7.02 2.52 19.42
CA ILE A 126 -8.36 2.24 18.92
C ILE A 126 -9.08 3.57 18.67
N GLU A 127 -9.46 3.81 17.42
CA GLU A 127 -10.15 5.04 17.01
C GLU A 127 -11.13 4.73 15.87
N SER A 128 -12.06 5.65 15.59
CA SER A 128 -12.93 5.55 14.42
C SER A 128 -12.15 5.88 13.14
N GLY A 129 -12.19 4.99 12.15
CA GLY A 129 -11.50 5.21 10.88
C GLY A 129 -11.72 4.11 9.85
N ILE A 130 -11.22 4.35 8.65
CA ILE A 130 -11.11 3.36 7.58
C ILE A 130 -9.71 2.75 7.64
N VAL A 131 -9.56 1.49 7.29
CA VAL A 131 -8.26 0.83 7.17
C VAL A 131 -8.13 0.24 5.77
N SER A 132 -6.97 0.42 5.14
CA SER A 132 -6.57 -0.29 3.93
C SER A 132 -5.41 -1.25 4.23
N VAL A 133 -5.40 -2.36 3.53
CA VAL A 133 -4.23 -3.23 3.36
C VAL A 133 -3.50 -2.73 2.12
N ASN A 134 -2.20 -2.47 2.24
CA ASN A 134 -1.40 -1.86 1.18
C ASN A 134 -0.20 -2.77 0.87
N ALA A 135 0.10 -2.89 -0.40
CA ALA A 135 1.33 -3.50 -0.89
C ALA A 135 2.25 -2.44 -1.47
N TYR A 136 3.51 -2.49 -1.05
CA TYR A 136 4.60 -1.72 -1.63
C TYR A 136 5.64 -2.66 -2.20
N GLY A 137 6.20 -2.31 -3.34
CA GLY A 137 7.35 -3.00 -3.92
C GLY A 137 8.64 -2.35 -3.44
N TYR A 138 9.66 -3.17 -3.22
CA TYR A 138 11.02 -2.73 -2.99
C TYR A 138 11.95 -3.41 -4.00
N CYS A 139 12.75 -2.60 -4.70
CA CYS A 139 13.77 -3.05 -5.65
C CYS A 139 14.91 -2.03 -5.66
N ASP A 140 16.16 -2.49 -5.57
CA ASP A 140 17.37 -1.67 -5.71
C ASP A 140 17.39 -0.37 -4.89
N GLY A 141 16.93 -0.44 -3.63
CA GLY A 141 16.92 0.72 -2.73
C GLY A 141 15.73 1.67 -2.88
N VAL A 142 14.80 1.37 -3.79
CA VAL A 142 13.61 2.18 -4.04
C VAL A 142 12.36 1.44 -3.59
N THR A 143 11.50 2.14 -2.84
CA THR A 143 10.15 1.67 -2.47
C THR A 143 9.12 2.37 -3.33
N PHE A 144 8.13 1.64 -3.85
CA PHE A 144 7.07 2.17 -4.71
C PHE A 144 5.71 1.53 -4.39
N PRO A 145 4.60 2.26 -4.57
CA PRO A 145 3.26 1.74 -4.26
C PRO A 145 2.79 0.76 -5.34
N LEU A 146 2.29 -0.40 -4.93
CA LEU A 146 1.74 -1.41 -5.83
C LEU A 146 0.22 -1.38 -5.82
N GLU A 147 -0.41 -1.83 -4.74
CA GLU A 147 -1.85 -2.07 -4.67
C GLU A 147 -2.39 -1.76 -3.27
N SER A 148 -3.67 -1.39 -3.17
CA SER A 148 -4.32 -1.16 -1.88
C SER A 148 -5.77 -1.61 -1.89
N LYS A 149 -6.18 -2.35 -0.85
CA LYS A 149 -7.57 -2.77 -0.67
C LYS A 149 -8.14 -2.27 0.63
N VAL A 150 -9.29 -1.59 0.55
CA VAL A 150 -10.03 -1.14 1.74
C VAL A 150 -10.58 -2.35 2.49
N PHE A 151 -10.23 -2.46 3.77
CA PHE A 151 -10.82 -3.44 4.66
C PHE A 151 -12.27 -3.06 4.97
N LYS A 152 -13.19 -3.99 4.72
CA LYS A 152 -14.63 -3.81 4.91
C LYS A 152 -15.09 -4.56 6.16
N PRO A 153 -15.37 -3.86 7.29
CA PRO A 153 -15.79 -4.54 8.52
C PRO A 153 -17.15 -5.23 8.34
N LYS A 154 -17.34 -6.41 8.95
CA LYS A 154 -18.58 -7.21 8.84
C LYS A 154 -19.88 -6.41 9.06
N GLU A 155 -19.88 -5.54 10.05
CA GLU A 155 -21.04 -4.71 10.44
C GLU A 155 -21.32 -3.55 9.48
N ARG A 156 -20.43 -3.30 8.52
CA ARG A 156 -20.48 -2.16 7.58
C ARG A 156 -20.44 -2.60 6.12
N LEU A 157 -20.65 -3.89 5.87
CA LEU A 157 -20.77 -4.43 4.52
C LEU A 157 -21.99 -3.85 3.83
N LYS A 158 -21.83 -3.48 2.57
CA LYS A 158 -22.92 -3.09 1.67
C LYS A 158 -23.45 -4.31 0.93
N GLU A 159 -24.58 -4.14 0.28
CA GLU A 159 -25.12 -5.16 -0.62
C GLU A 159 -24.09 -5.52 -1.70
N GLY A 160 -23.87 -6.82 -1.90
CA GLY A 160 -22.85 -7.35 -2.83
C GLY A 160 -21.44 -7.47 -2.25
N ASP A 161 -21.15 -6.91 -1.08
CA ASP A 161 -19.84 -7.09 -0.45
C ASP A 161 -19.64 -8.53 0.05
N LYS A 162 -18.41 -9.03 -0.14
CA LYS A 162 -17.93 -10.25 0.51
C LYS A 162 -16.96 -9.86 1.62
N TYR A 163 -17.20 -10.36 2.83
CA TYR A 163 -16.27 -10.15 3.92
C TYR A 163 -14.94 -10.84 3.65
N LYS A 164 -13.85 -10.13 3.85
CA LYS A 164 -12.49 -10.66 3.90
C LYS A 164 -11.76 -10.05 5.07
N THR A 165 -11.03 -10.87 5.80
CA THR A 165 -10.05 -10.43 6.79
C THR A 165 -8.90 -9.71 6.10
N LYS A 166 -8.14 -8.92 6.85
CA LYS A 166 -6.99 -8.18 6.31
C LYS A 166 -5.88 -9.11 5.79
N PRO A 167 -5.54 -10.23 6.47
CA PRO A 167 -4.67 -11.26 5.90
C PRO A 167 -5.17 -11.85 4.57
N GLU A 168 -6.48 -12.11 4.44
CA GLU A 168 -7.05 -12.60 3.17
C GLU A 168 -6.95 -11.55 2.04
N LEU A 169 -7.17 -10.26 2.35
CA LEU A 169 -6.95 -9.17 1.39
C LEU A 169 -5.48 -9.07 0.95
N ALA A 170 -4.54 -9.28 1.87
CA ALA A 170 -3.12 -9.28 1.52
C ALA A 170 -2.75 -10.43 0.59
N VAL A 171 -3.26 -11.65 0.85
CA VAL A 171 -3.07 -12.80 -0.06
C VAL A 171 -3.66 -12.52 -1.44
N GLU A 172 -4.84 -11.89 -1.49
CA GLU A 172 -5.46 -11.52 -2.76
C GLU A 172 -4.61 -10.51 -3.54
N ILE A 173 -4.05 -9.50 -2.87
CA ILE A 173 -3.12 -8.56 -3.49
C ILE A 173 -1.88 -9.28 -4.03
N ILE A 174 -1.28 -10.20 -3.26
CA ILE A 174 -0.10 -10.96 -3.70
C ILE A 174 -0.41 -11.75 -4.98
N LYS A 175 -1.55 -12.45 -5.02
CA LYS A 175 -1.97 -13.22 -6.19
C LYS A 175 -2.22 -12.32 -7.41
N GLU A 176 -2.91 -11.21 -7.23
CA GLU A 176 -3.16 -10.26 -8.32
C GLU A 176 -1.88 -9.64 -8.88
N LEU A 177 -0.85 -9.44 -8.04
CA LEU A 177 0.46 -8.97 -8.49
C LEU A 177 1.19 -10.03 -9.31
N GLU A 178 1.18 -11.30 -8.90
CA GLU A 178 1.74 -12.40 -9.71
C GLU A 178 0.99 -12.54 -11.05
N GLU A 179 -0.34 -12.50 -11.02
CA GLU A 179 -1.18 -12.54 -12.23
C GLU A 179 -0.92 -11.35 -13.17
N SER A 180 -0.56 -10.20 -12.60
CA SER A 180 -0.16 -9.00 -13.37
C SER A 180 1.27 -9.07 -13.91
N GLY A 181 2.04 -10.11 -13.57
CA GLY A 181 3.39 -10.35 -14.11
C GLY A 181 4.55 -9.93 -13.21
N PHE A 182 4.29 -9.54 -11.96
CA PHE A 182 5.37 -9.24 -11.01
C PHE A 182 6.06 -10.51 -10.55
N LYS A 183 7.41 -10.49 -10.53
CA LYS A 183 8.21 -11.56 -9.94
C LYS A 183 8.48 -11.24 -8.47
N ILE A 184 7.72 -11.87 -7.58
CA ILE A 184 7.84 -11.65 -6.15
C ILE A 184 8.90 -12.59 -5.59
N LYS A 185 10.05 -12.04 -5.18
CA LYS A 185 11.10 -12.81 -4.52
C LYS A 185 10.72 -13.16 -3.09
N ARG A 186 10.24 -12.15 -2.37
CA ARG A 186 9.97 -12.24 -0.94
C ARG A 186 8.81 -11.35 -0.52
N VAL A 187 8.00 -11.83 0.41
CA VAL A 187 6.99 -11.04 1.11
C VAL A 187 7.48 -10.70 2.51
N VAL A 188 7.38 -9.43 2.91
CA VAL A 188 7.71 -8.99 4.27
C VAL A 188 6.52 -8.28 4.90
N SER A 189 6.28 -8.55 6.19
CA SER A 189 5.17 -7.95 6.91
C SER A 189 5.35 -8.01 8.43
N ASP A 190 4.43 -7.39 9.17
CA ASP A 190 4.46 -7.33 10.62
C ASP A 190 3.88 -8.59 11.30
N SER A 191 3.74 -8.52 12.63
CA SER A 191 3.21 -9.62 13.42
C SER A 191 1.73 -9.91 13.25
N LEU A 192 0.93 -9.00 12.71
CA LEU A 192 -0.47 -9.32 12.43
C LEU A 192 -0.56 -10.45 11.39
N TYR A 193 0.26 -10.35 10.35
CA TYR A 193 0.33 -11.35 9.29
C TYR A 193 1.15 -12.58 9.70
N GLY A 194 2.18 -12.41 10.53
CA GLY A 194 2.93 -13.55 11.07
C GLY A 194 2.15 -14.42 12.06
N GLU A 195 1.18 -13.87 12.79
CA GLU A 195 0.28 -14.68 13.62
C GLU A 195 -0.83 -15.36 12.78
N SER A 196 -1.02 -14.94 11.53
CA SER A 196 -2.09 -15.37 10.63
C SER A 196 -1.71 -16.64 9.85
N HIS A 197 -1.49 -17.73 10.58
CA HIS A 197 -0.94 -18.98 10.05
C HIS A 197 -1.86 -19.62 9.00
N SER A 198 -3.13 -19.85 9.34
CA SER A 198 -4.07 -20.64 8.53
C SER A 198 -4.59 -19.94 7.28
N ASN A 199 -4.21 -18.68 7.05
CA ASN A 199 -4.66 -17.91 5.89
C ASN A 199 -3.51 -17.22 5.17
N PHE A 200 -2.68 -16.41 5.84
CA PHE A 200 -1.61 -15.68 5.17
C PHE A 200 -0.35 -16.51 5.00
N ILE A 201 0.19 -17.07 6.08
CA ILE A 201 1.45 -17.85 6.00
C ILE A 201 1.27 -19.07 5.11
N SER A 202 0.23 -19.88 5.34
CA SER A 202 -0.04 -21.05 4.49
C SER A 202 -0.24 -20.67 3.02
N ALA A 203 -0.91 -19.56 2.71
CA ALA A 203 -1.07 -19.13 1.32
C ALA A 203 0.26 -18.70 0.68
N VAL A 204 1.13 -17.98 1.40
CA VAL A 204 2.45 -17.57 0.89
C VAL A 204 3.36 -18.79 0.70
N GLU A 205 3.27 -19.78 1.61
CA GLU A 205 3.96 -21.08 1.47
C GLU A 205 3.46 -21.88 0.25
N GLU A 206 2.15 -21.93 0.03
CA GLU A 206 1.54 -22.57 -1.14
C GLU A 206 1.99 -21.93 -2.46
N LEU A 207 2.13 -20.60 -2.47
CA LEU A 207 2.68 -19.84 -3.60
C LEU A 207 4.21 -20.01 -3.75
N LYS A 208 4.88 -20.67 -2.79
CA LYS A 208 6.34 -20.90 -2.77
C LYS A 208 7.15 -19.60 -2.80
N ILE A 209 6.62 -18.53 -2.21
CA ILE A 209 7.30 -17.24 -2.10
C ILE A 209 8.07 -17.20 -0.77
N GLU A 210 9.30 -16.71 -0.78
CA GLU A 210 10.05 -16.50 0.46
C GLU A 210 9.32 -15.48 1.34
N TYR A 211 9.39 -15.58 2.67
CA TYR A 211 8.81 -14.55 3.52
C TYR A 211 9.62 -14.26 4.78
N ALA A 212 9.47 -13.04 5.27
CA ALA A 212 9.96 -12.63 6.58
C ALA A 212 8.89 -11.81 7.28
N VAL A 213 8.31 -12.38 8.34
CA VAL A 213 7.21 -11.77 9.10
C VAL A 213 7.61 -11.56 10.55
N GLY A 214 7.03 -10.54 11.18
CA GLY A 214 7.11 -10.41 12.63
C GLY A 214 6.34 -11.54 13.32
N ILE A 215 6.75 -11.93 14.53
CA ILE A 215 5.96 -12.76 15.43
C ILE A 215 5.84 -12.04 16.77
N ARG A 216 4.75 -12.27 17.50
CA ARG A 216 4.57 -11.65 18.81
C ARG A 216 5.50 -12.33 19.82
N SER A 217 5.91 -11.58 20.84
CA SER A 217 6.81 -12.10 21.89
C SER A 217 6.19 -13.24 22.72
N ASN A 218 4.86 -13.37 22.72
CA ASN A 218 4.12 -14.43 23.38
C ASN A 218 3.75 -15.59 22.44
N HIS A 219 4.22 -15.58 21.19
CA HIS A 219 4.04 -16.69 20.27
C HIS A 219 4.85 -17.90 20.75
N GLY A 220 4.17 -19.04 20.94
CA GLY A 220 4.79 -20.28 21.38
C GLY A 220 4.97 -21.25 20.22
N VAL A 221 6.16 -21.82 20.08
CA VAL A 221 6.47 -22.85 19.09
C VAL A 221 6.63 -24.20 19.79
N TRP A 222 5.95 -25.23 19.28
CA TRP A 222 6.14 -26.60 19.74
C TRP A 222 7.44 -27.15 19.19
N LEU A 223 8.29 -27.65 20.08
CA LEU A 223 9.57 -28.25 19.72
C LEU A 223 9.56 -29.74 20.06
N PRO A 224 10.22 -30.59 19.25
CA PRO A 224 10.45 -31.98 19.62
C PRO A 224 11.13 -32.07 21.00
N LYS A 225 10.82 -33.11 21.77
CA LYS A 225 11.31 -33.30 23.16
C LYS A 225 12.84 -33.16 23.30
N GLU A 226 13.59 -33.53 22.26
CA GLU A 226 15.05 -33.50 22.25
C GLU A 226 15.66 -32.20 21.71
N ALA A 227 14.83 -31.31 21.16
CA ALA A 227 15.30 -30.03 20.64
C ALA A 227 15.63 -29.07 21.79
N LYS A 228 16.72 -28.32 21.64
CA LYS A 228 17.08 -27.25 22.57
C LYS A 228 17.01 -25.91 21.83
N VAL A 229 16.59 -24.88 22.55
CA VAL A 229 16.61 -23.49 22.07
C VAL A 229 17.86 -22.82 22.59
N ARG A 230 18.62 -22.20 21.69
CA ARG A 230 19.73 -21.33 22.06
C ARG A 230 19.54 -19.98 21.41
N ALA A 231 19.74 -18.91 22.18
CA ALA A 231 19.85 -17.57 21.64
C ALA A 231 21.33 -17.21 21.46
N ASN A 232 21.70 -16.70 20.28
CA ASN A 232 23.02 -16.11 20.08
C ASN A 232 23.15 -14.80 20.90
N LYS A 233 24.39 -14.33 21.07
CA LYS A 233 24.65 -13.04 21.72
C LYS A 233 24.00 -11.93 20.91
N TRP A 234 23.44 -10.94 21.60
CA TRP A 234 22.97 -9.71 20.97
C TRP A 234 24.11 -9.05 20.20
N ARG A 235 23.84 -8.71 18.94
CA ARG A 235 24.71 -7.91 18.09
C ARG A 235 24.09 -6.54 17.93
N ARG A 236 24.88 -5.52 18.24
CA ARG A 236 24.52 -4.12 17.97
C ARG A 236 24.58 -3.89 16.47
N PHE A 237 23.59 -3.21 15.93
CA PHE A 237 23.63 -2.64 14.59
C PHE A 237 23.06 -1.23 14.63
N GLU A 238 23.55 -0.39 13.73
CA GLU A 238 23.08 0.96 13.58
C GLU A 238 21.81 0.96 12.74
N HIS A 239 20.74 1.53 13.29
CA HIS A 239 19.47 1.67 12.59
C HIS A 239 19.24 3.15 12.27
N ILE A 240 19.19 3.47 10.98
CA ILE A 240 18.83 4.79 10.50
C ILE A 240 17.31 4.83 10.34
N ARG A 241 16.65 5.65 11.15
CA ARG A 241 15.21 5.88 11.05
C ARG A 241 14.88 6.71 9.83
N TRP A 242 13.61 6.69 9.45
CA TRP A 242 13.07 7.50 8.35
C TRP A 242 13.28 9.02 8.54
N ASP A 243 13.43 9.50 9.78
CA ASP A 243 13.72 10.91 10.11
C ASP A 243 15.23 11.22 10.16
N GLY A 244 16.07 10.29 9.68
CA GLY A 244 17.53 10.42 9.64
C GLY A 244 18.21 10.19 10.99
N LYS A 245 17.46 9.93 12.06
CA LYS A 245 18.04 9.66 13.38
C LYS A 245 18.66 8.26 13.41
N GLN A 246 19.91 8.21 13.86
CA GLN A 246 20.62 6.99 14.14
C GLN A 246 20.27 6.50 15.55
N GLU A 247 19.88 5.24 15.66
CA GLU A 247 19.65 4.57 16.93
C GLU A 247 20.40 3.24 16.95
N ASP A 248 21.03 2.94 18.09
CA ASP A 248 21.56 1.60 18.33
C ASP A 248 20.38 0.63 18.53
N ARG A 249 20.31 -0.37 17.66
CA ARG A 249 19.39 -1.50 17.80
C ARG A 249 20.18 -2.79 17.97
N TYR A 250 19.50 -3.79 18.48
CA TYR A 250 20.12 -5.08 18.79
C TYR A 250 19.34 -6.19 18.09
N ILE A 251 20.07 -7.08 17.43
CA ILE A 251 19.53 -8.28 16.82
C ILE A 251 20.21 -9.50 17.42
N ARG A 252 19.46 -10.58 17.58
CA ARG A 252 20.02 -11.91 17.87
C ARG A 252 19.23 -12.95 17.11
N GLU A 253 19.92 -14.01 16.74
CA GLU A 253 19.31 -15.19 16.15
C GLU A 253 18.90 -16.17 17.25
N ILE A 254 17.72 -16.75 17.10
CA ILE A 254 17.27 -17.89 17.91
C ILE A 254 17.48 -19.16 17.09
N VAL A 255 18.31 -20.06 17.59
CA VAL A 255 18.68 -21.31 16.93
C VAL A 255 17.90 -22.46 17.56
N TYR A 256 17.23 -23.24 16.72
CA TYR A 256 16.46 -24.43 17.09
C TYR A 256 17.17 -25.67 16.54
N GLY A 257 17.39 -26.71 17.35
CA GLY A 257 17.94 -27.97 16.84
C GLY A 257 18.48 -28.92 17.91
N LYS A 258 18.96 -30.07 17.44
CA LYS A 258 19.81 -30.99 18.21
C LYS A 258 21.26 -30.53 18.07
N LYS A 259 22.06 -30.62 19.14
CA LYS A 259 23.52 -30.47 19.02
C LYS A 259 24.00 -31.49 17.98
N ALA A 260 24.72 -31.07 16.95
CA ALA A 260 25.53 -32.00 16.18
C ALA A 260 26.43 -32.75 17.18
N GLN A 261 26.40 -34.08 17.14
CA GLN A 261 27.30 -34.94 17.90
C GLN A 261 28.73 -34.74 17.42
#